data_AF-A0A9P9TJ77-F1
#
_entry.id   AF-A0A9P9TJ77-F1
#
_cell.length_a   1.000
_cell.length_b   1.000
_cell.length_c   1.000
_cell.angle_alpha   90.00
_cell.angle_beta   90.00
_cell.angle_gamma   90.00
#
_symmetry.space_group_name_H-M   'P 1'
#
loop_
_entity.id
_entity.type
_entity.pdbx_description
1 polymer ?
#
loop_
_entity_poly.entity_id
_entity_poly.type
_entity_poly.pdbx_seq_one_letter_code
_entity_poly.pdbx_strand_id
1 'polypeptide(L)'
;MVDSNLADWYATLPPEWKHRTIGIVNEIPAVEDLAVTEKWPGEQHVYNDVPLASIVNDYRVCRIFCRRVIMACIKWLGIGGHVDDAGEYDQSVYVIQQMVDDVSACVPFHLDYELQVVAKEMGQEQNGKISQCGRCTAAKDVADLFSIAAEAFGGYSLVWPLYVAANAETVPQAQRDWLFGRLSVIGTKFGLSSAQVLVLARRHILTCGPMFP
;
A
#
# COMPACT_ATOMS: atom_id res chain seq x y z
N MET A 1 19.18 13.44 10.97
CA MET A 1 18.09 12.84 11.79
C MET A 1 17.53 11.67 11.00
N VAL A 2 17.09 10.56 11.62
CA VAL A 2 16.67 9.35 10.88
C VAL A 2 15.59 9.65 9.83
N ASP A 3 14.58 10.47 10.16
CA ASP A 3 13.52 10.87 9.21
C ASP A 3 14.07 11.64 8.00
N SER A 4 15.00 12.58 8.21
CA SER A 4 15.63 13.34 7.12
C SER A 4 16.40 12.41 6.18
N ASN A 5 17.14 11.44 6.73
CA ASN A 5 17.89 10.48 5.91
C ASN A 5 16.95 9.61 5.05
N LEU A 6 15.77 9.25 5.57
CA LEU A 6 14.74 8.56 4.80
C LEU A 6 14.23 9.45 3.66
N ALA A 7 13.91 10.72 3.97
CA ALA A 7 13.45 11.68 2.97
C ALA A 7 14.49 11.87 1.84
N ASP A 8 15.76 12.04 2.20
CA ASP A 8 16.88 12.17 1.26
C ASP A 8 17.05 10.90 0.42
N TRP A 9 17.00 9.72 1.05
CA TRP A 9 17.05 8.44 0.34
C TRP A 9 16.00 8.40 -0.76
N TYR A 10 14.73 8.67 -0.42
CA TYR A 10 13.67 8.66 -1.42
C TYR A 10 13.93 9.70 -2.52
N ALA A 11 14.32 10.93 -2.16
CA ALA A 11 14.59 12.00 -3.13
C ALA A 11 15.70 11.65 -4.14
N THR A 12 16.68 10.83 -3.74
CA THR A 12 17.80 10.40 -4.59
C THR A 12 17.53 9.18 -5.47
N LEU A 13 16.37 8.53 -5.33
CA LEU A 13 16.02 7.37 -6.15
C LEU A 13 15.81 7.75 -7.62
N PRO A 14 16.10 6.83 -8.56
CA PRO A 14 15.83 7.03 -9.97
C PRO A 14 14.34 7.32 -10.27
N PRO A 15 14.02 8.01 -11.38
CA PRO A 15 12.65 8.38 -11.75
C PRO A 15 11.68 7.19 -11.84
N GLU A 16 12.14 6.01 -12.24
CA GLU A 16 11.35 4.78 -12.34
C GLU A 16 10.88 4.23 -10.99
N TRP A 17 11.49 4.67 -9.89
CA TRP A 17 11.04 4.38 -8.52
C TRP A 17 9.95 5.35 -8.03
N LYS A 18 9.68 6.41 -8.79
CA LYS A 18 8.62 7.37 -8.49
C LYS A 18 7.29 6.86 -9.02
N HIS A 19 6.22 7.16 -8.30
CA HIS A 19 4.89 6.93 -8.82
C HIS A 19 4.66 7.81 -10.05
N ARG A 20 3.73 7.36 -10.89
CA ARG A 20 3.06 8.21 -11.87
C ARG A 20 1.64 8.46 -11.40
N THR A 21 1.19 9.70 -11.49
CA THR A 21 -0.20 10.06 -11.18
C THR A 21 -1.06 9.85 -12.42
N ILE A 22 -2.07 8.98 -12.31
CA ILE A 22 -2.98 8.62 -13.43
C ILE A 22 -4.31 9.39 -13.39
N GLY A 23 -4.57 10.11 -12.30
CA GLY A 23 -5.78 10.91 -12.12
C GLY A 23 -5.86 11.49 -10.72
N ILE A 24 -6.88 12.33 -10.52
CA ILE A 24 -7.20 12.96 -9.23
C ILE A 24 -8.69 12.72 -8.96
N VAL A 25 -9.01 12.19 -7.79
CA VAL A 25 -10.38 12.00 -7.30
C VAL A 25 -10.75 13.19 -6.42
N ASN A 26 -11.76 13.96 -6.83
CA ASN A 26 -12.18 15.15 -6.08
C ASN A 26 -13.40 14.89 -5.18
N GLU A 27 -14.12 13.80 -5.42
CA GLU A 27 -15.35 13.47 -4.72
C GLU A 27 -15.04 12.91 -3.35
N ILE A 28 -15.46 13.62 -2.29
CA ILE A 28 -15.41 13.12 -0.92
C ILE A 28 -16.55 12.10 -0.76
N PRO A 29 -16.26 10.82 -0.43
CA PRO A 29 -17.30 9.82 -0.30
C PRO A 29 -18.25 10.17 0.85
N ALA A 30 -19.52 9.79 0.69
CA ALA A 30 -20.47 9.84 1.79
C ALA A 30 -20.01 8.91 2.93
N VAL A 31 -20.31 9.25 4.17
CA VAL A 31 -19.79 8.54 5.36
C VAL A 31 -20.20 7.07 5.34
N GLU A 32 -21.42 6.80 4.91
CA GLU A 32 -22.01 5.47 4.71
C GLU A 32 -21.26 4.61 3.68
N ASP A 33 -20.60 5.24 2.70
CA ASP A 33 -19.92 4.56 1.59
C ASP A 33 -18.40 4.48 1.78
N LEU A 34 -17.83 5.10 2.81
CA LEU A 34 -16.38 5.16 3.05
C LEU A 34 -15.74 3.76 3.08
N ALA A 35 -16.40 2.78 3.68
CA ALA A 35 -15.83 1.45 3.82
C ALA A 35 -15.75 0.65 2.49
N VAL A 36 -16.61 0.99 1.52
CA VAL A 36 -16.73 0.29 0.24
C VAL A 36 -16.13 1.07 -0.94
N THR A 37 -15.87 2.37 -0.74
CA THR A 37 -15.31 3.22 -1.78
C THR A 37 -13.90 2.78 -2.13
N GLU A 38 -13.62 2.60 -3.42
CA GLU A 38 -12.35 2.03 -3.85
C GLU A 38 -11.17 3.01 -3.75
N LYS A 39 -11.43 4.30 -3.95
CA LYS A 39 -10.41 5.35 -4.08
C LYS A 39 -10.61 6.41 -3.00
N TRP A 40 -9.53 6.79 -2.35
CA TRP A 40 -9.53 7.96 -1.48
C TRP A 40 -9.43 9.24 -2.33
N PRO A 41 -10.05 10.37 -1.93
CA PRO A 41 -9.86 11.65 -2.58
C PRO A 41 -8.38 12.04 -2.65
N GLY A 42 -7.99 12.66 -3.77
CA GLY A 42 -6.62 13.03 -4.08
C GLY A 42 -6.05 12.29 -5.27
N GLU A 43 -4.73 12.35 -5.40
CA GLU A 43 -4.00 11.71 -6.49
C GLU A 43 -4.15 10.19 -6.49
N GLN A 44 -4.07 9.59 -7.67
CA GLN A 44 -4.09 8.14 -7.86
C GLN A 44 -2.75 7.72 -8.45
N HIS A 45 -2.00 6.93 -7.69
CA HIS A 45 -0.61 6.57 -7.99
C HIS A 45 -0.53 5.18 -8.60
N VAL A 46 0.24 5.05 -9.67
CA VAL A 46 0.69 3.76 -10.21
C VAL A 46 2.21 3.68 -10.18
N TYR A 47 2.72 2.47 -10.03
CA TYR A 47 4.14 2.17 -10.05
C TYR A 47 4.47 1.21 -11.20
N ASN A 48 5.75 0.92 -11.39
CA ASN A 48 6.19 -0.09 -12.34
C ASN A 48 5.58 -1.46 -12.01
N ASP A 49 5.65 -1.84 -10.74
CA ASP A 49 5.13 -3.10 -10.23
C ASP A 49 4.76 -2.99 -8.73
N VAL A 50 4.02 -3.99 -8.24
CA VAL A 50 3.58 -4.06 -6.84
C VAL A 50 4.74 -4.20 -5.85
N PRO A 51 5.79 -5.03 -6.10
CA PRO A 51 6.96 -5.08 -5.21
C PRO A 51 7.62 -3.71 -4.99
N LEU A 52 7.83 -2.91 -6.05
CA LEU A 52 8.38 -1.58 -5.93
C LEU A 52 7.47 -0.66 -5.12
N ALA A 53 6.16 -0.67 -5.40
CA ALA A 53 5.18 0.09 -4.63
C ALA A 53 5.19 -0.30 -3.14
N SER A 54 5.38 -1.59 -2.83
CA SER A 54 5.52 -2.11 -1.47
C SER A 54 6.74 -1.53 -0.76
N ILE A 55 7.90 -1.49 -1.42
CA ILE A 55 9.12 -0.89 -0.86
C ILE A 55 8.92 0.60 -0.55
N VAL A 56 8.24 1.33 -1.44
CA VAL A 56 7.92 2.74 -1.22
C VAL A 56 6.94 2.91 -0.06
N ASN A 57 5.99 2.00 0.11
CA ASN A 57 5.09 1.98 1.27
C ASN A 57 5.82 1.66 2.58
N ASP A 58 6.79 0.75 2.59
CA ASP A 58 7.62 0.49 3.77
C ASP A 58 8.43 1.74 4.18
N TYR A 59 8.94 2.49 3.20
CA TYR A 59 9.55 3.80 3.44
C TYR A 59 8.57 4.79 4.09
N ARG A 60 7.35 4.92 3.57
CA ARG A 60 6.30 5.82 4.11
C ARG A 60 5.97 5.43 5.55
N VAL A 61 5.83 4.13 5.82
CA VAL A 61 5.62 3.58 7.16
C VAL A 61 6.77 3.96 8.10
N CYS A 62 8.03 3.80 7.67
CA CYS A 62 9.19 4.20 8.46
C CYS A 62 9.17 5.69 8.83
N ARG A 63 8.77 6.56 7.89
CA ARG A 63 8.61 8.00 8.16
C ARG A 63 7.49 8.30 9.15
N ILE A 64 6.34 7.63 9.02
CA ILE A 64 5.24 7.75 9.99
C ILE A 64 5.73 7.38 11.39
N PHE A 65 6.46 6.27 11.55
CA PHE A 65 7.02 5.89 12.85
C PHE A 65 7.99 6.93 13.41
N CYS A 66 8.94 7.39 12.60
CA CYS A 66 9.90 8.41 13.03
C CYS A 66 9.19 9.69 13.53
N ARG A 67 8.20 10.17 12.78
CA ARG A 67 7.44 11.37 13.14
C ARG A 67 6.57 11.19 14.38
N ARG A 68 5.95 10.01 14.56
CA ARG A 68 5.22 9.70 15.79
C ARG A 68 6.12 9.68 17.03
N VAL A 69 7.34 9.15 16.90
CA VAL A 69 8.33 9.19 17.99
C VAL A 69 8.72 10.62 18.32
N ILE A 70 9.00 11.45 17.29
CA ILE A 70 9.30 12.88 17.49
C ILE A 70 8.16 13.59 18.23
N MET A 71 6.91 13.40 17.79
CA MET A 71 5.73 13.98 18.46
C MET A 71 5.59 13.50 19.91
N ALA A 72 5.85 12.23 20.19
CA ALA A 72 5.80 11.69 21.55
C ALA A 72 6.88 12.30 22.45
N CYS A 73 8.10 12.50 21.92
CA CYS A 73 9.19 13.17 22.63
C CYS A 73 8.86 14.64 22.91
N ILE A 74 8.35 15.38 21.92
CA ILE A 74 7.87 16.77 22.08
C ILE A 74 6.85 16.85 23.21
N LYS A 75 5.81 16.02 23.15
CA LYS A 75 4.77 15.97 24.17
C LYS A 75 5.33 15.66 25.56
N TRP A 76 6.28 14.72 25.65
CA TRP A 76 6.92 14.36 26.92
C TRP A 76 7.76 15.50 27.49
N LEU A 77 8.54 16.19 26.65
CA LEU A 77 9.35 17.33 27.07
C LEU A 77 8.50 18.53 27.49
N GLY A 78 7.38 18.78 26.80
CA GLY A 78 6.42 19.83 27.14
C GLY A 78 5.72 19.63 28.50
N ILE A 79 5.69 18.41 29.06
CA ILE A 79 5.19 18.16 30.42
C ILE A 79 6.10 18.81 31.48
N GLY A 80 7.38 19.04 31.16
CA GLY A 80 8.38 19.63 32.08
C GLY A 80 8.51 21.16 32.04
N GLY A 81 7.78 21.86 31.16
CA GLY A 81 7.86 23.31 30.96
C GLY A 81 7.50 23.74 29.52
N HIS A 82 7.51 25.04 29.23
CA HIS A 82 7.21 25.54 27.89
C HIS A 82 8.42 25.32 26.96
N VAL A 83 8.31 24.34 26.07
CA VAL A 83 9.20 24.17 24.91
C VAL A 83 8.51 24.84 23.73
N ASP A 84 9.18 25.80 23.08
CA ASP A 84 8.71 26.40 21.82
C ASP A 84 9.05 25.45 20.66
N ASP A 85 8.31 24.35 20.57
CA ASP A 85 8.49 23.29 19.56
C ASP A 85 7.25 23.06 18.68
N ALA A 86 6.31 24.02 18.68
CA ALA A 86 5.10 23.97 17.85
C ALA A 86 5.42 23.71 16.37
N GLY A 87 6.51 24.30 15.85
CA GLY A 87 6.93 24.10 14.47
C GLY A 87 7.31 22.65 14.13
N GLU A 88 7.98 21.91 15.04
CA GLU A 88 8.37 20.52 14.78
C GLU A 88 7.18 19.57 14.96
N TYR A 89 6.26 19.89 15.86
CA TYR A 89 4.99 19.18 15.99
C TYR A 89 4.16 19.31 14.71
N ASP A 90 3.94 20.54 14.23
CA ASP A 90 3.17 20.82 13.02
C ASP A 90 3.82 20.19 11.78
N GLN A 91 5.15 20.25 11.68
CA GLN A 91 5.89 19.56 10.62
C GLN A 91 5.69 18.04 10.68
N SER A 92 5.67 17.46 11.88
CA SER A 92 5.45 16.02 12.05
C SER A 92 4.03 15.60 11.67
N VAL A 93 3.02 16.39 12.04
CA VAL A 93 1.63 16.21 11.59
C VAL A 93 1.55 16.25 10.07
N TYR A 94 2.15 17.26 9.45
CA TYR A 94 2.16 17.44 8.00
C TYR A 94 2.78 16.25 7.27
N VAL A 95 3.98 15.82 7.71
CA VAL A 95 4.68 14.68 7.08
C VAL A 95 3.87 13.39 7.25
N ILE A 96 3.29 13.13 8.43
CA ILE A 96 2.45 11.94 8.64
C ILE A 96 1.26 11.96 7.68
N GLN A 97 0.57 13.10 7.57
CA GLN A 97 -0.58 13.22 6.68
C GLN A 97 -0.17 12.97 5.22
N GLN A 98 0.94 13.57 4.77
CA GLN A 98 1.46 13.34 3.43
C GLN A 98 1.75 11.86 3.17
N MET A 99 2.38 11.14 4.12
CA MET A 99 2.67 9.71 3.96
C MET A 99 1.39 8.86 3.90
N VAL A 100 0.36 9.25 4.67
CA VAL A 100 -0.93 8.56 4.69
C VAL A 100 -1.72 8.79 3.40
N ASP A 101 -1.72 10.02 2.87
CA ASP A 101 -2.32 10.36 1.58
C ASP A 101 -1.64 9.59 0.44
N ASP A 102 -0.31 9.51 0.48
CA ASP A 102 0.51 8.78 -0.46
C ASP A 102 0.30 7.25 -0.42
N VAL A 103 0.09 6.68 0.77
CA VAL A 103 -0.34 5.27 0.92
C VAL A 103 -1.73 5.10 0.31
N SER A 104 -2.67 6.00 0.63
CA SER A 104 -4.05 5.96 0.15
C SER A 104 -4.12 6.03 -1.38
N ALA A 105 -3.32 6.91 -2.00
CA ALA A 105 -3.24 7.13 -3.43
C ALA A 105 -2.83 5.89 -4.24
N CYS A 106 -2.02 5.01 -3.66
CA CYS A 106 -1.54 3.80 -4.33
C CYS A 106 -2.38 2.55 -4.03
N VAL A 107 -3.39 2.63 -3.17
CA VAL A 107 -4.25 1.48 -2.84
C VAL A 107 -4.92 0.87 -4.08
N PRO A 108 -5.52 1.65 -5.00
CA PRO A 108 -6.15 1.08 -6.18
C PRO A 108 -5.16 0.28 -7.02
N PHE A 109 -3.94 0.78 -7.23
CA PHE A 109 -2.91 0.08 -7.99
C PHE A 109 -2.58 -1.32 -7.43
N HIS A 110 -2.55 -1.48 -6.12
CA HIS A 110 -2.29 -2.79 -5.50
C HIS A 110 -3.50 -3.74 -5.61
N LEU A 111 -4.72 -3.22 -5.65
CA LEU A 111 -5.94 -4.01 -5.52
C LEU A 111 -6.72 -4.21 -6.82
N ASP A 112 -6.30 -3.52 -7.88
CA ASP A 112 -6.87 -3.59 -9.22
C ASP A 112 -5.81 -4.09 -10.19
N TYR A 113 -5.97 -5.34 -10.65
CA TYR A 113 -5.10 -5.93 -11.67
C TYR A 113 -5.07 -5.11 -12.95
N GLU A 114 -6.12 -4.34 -13.23
CA GLU A 114 -6.19 -3.54 -14.43
C GLU A 114 -5.13 -2.44 -14.49
N LEU A 115 -4.68 -1.97 -13.33
CA LEU A 115 -3.64 -0.96 -13.18
C LEU A 115 -2.21 -1.55 -13.17
N GLN A 116 -2.06 -2.88 -13.12
CA GLN A 116 -0.78 -3.58 -13.00
C GLN A 116 -0.26 -4.06 -14.36
N VAL A 117 0.25 -3.11 -15.16
CA VAL A 117 0.69 -3.37 -16.55
C VAL A 117 1.70 -4.53 -16.66
N VAL A 118 2.72 -4.54 -15.80
CA VAL A 118 3.76 -5.59 -15.80
C VAL A 118 3.18 -6.97 -15.45
N ALA A 119 2.23 -7.03 -14.52
CA ALA A 119 1.54 -8.27 -14.18
C ALA A 119 0.71 -8.76 -15.37
N LYS A 120 -0.01 -7.85 -16.04
CA LYS A 120 -0.79 -8.16 -17.25
C LYS A 120 0.03 -8.75 -18.37
N GLU A 121 1.16 -8.13 -18.69
CA GLU A 121 2.06 -8.61 -19.74
C GLU A 121 2.57 -10.02 -19.42
N MET A 122 3.02 -10.26 -18.18
CA MET A 122 3.43 -11.59 -17.73
C MET A 122 2.31 -12.63 -17.81
N GLY A 123 1.09 -12.27 -17.41
CA GLY A 123 -0.08 -13.15 -17.50
C GLY A 123 -0.43 -13.52 -18.94
N GLN A 124 -0.36 -12.55 -19.85
CA GLN A 124 -0.61 -12.75 -21.28
C GLN A 124 0.44 -13.66 -21.93
N GLU A 125 1.72 -13.47 -21.62
CA GLU A 125 2.79 -14.34 -22.11
C GLU A 125 2.62 -15.79 -21.65
N GLN A 126 2.28 -16.00 -20.37
CA GLN A 126 2.05 -17.34 -19.82
C GLN A 126 0.84 -18.00 -20.48
N ASN A 127 -0.25 -17.24 -20.69
CA ASN A 127 -1.42 -17.75 -21.39
C ASN A 127 -1.10 -18.15 -22.84
N GLY A 128 -0.27 -17.36 -23.55
CA GLY A 128 0.20 -17.71 -24.89
C GLY A 128 0.97 -19.04 -24.93
N LYS A 129 1.87 -19.26 -23.97
CA LYS A 129 2.62 -20.54 -23.83
C LYS A 129 1.70 -21.73 -23.54
N ILE A 130 0.68 -21.52 -22.68
CA ILE A 130 -0.29 -22.56 -22.32
C ILE A 130 -1.22 -22.89 -23.50
N SER A 131 -1.69 -21.86 -24.22
CA SER A 131 -2.52 -22.03 -25.43
C SER A 131 -1.79 -22.84 -26.50
N GLN A 132 -0.47 -22.65 -26.64
CA GLN A 132 0.37 -23.38 -27.59
C GLN A 132 0.57 -24.87 -27.24
N CYS A 133 0.36 -25.27 -25.98
CA CYS A 133 0.46 -26.67 -25.52
C CYS A 133 -0.70 -27.56 -26.04
N GLY A 134 -1.80 -26.96 -26.51
CA GLY A 134 -2.94 -27.67 -27.12
C GLY A 134 -3.73 -28.61 -26.20
N ARG A 135 -3.40 -28.65 -24.90
CA ARG A 135 -4.00 -29.57 -23.91
C ARG A 135 -4.89 -28.90 -22.86
N CYS A 136 -5.05 -27.58 -22.93
CA CYS A 136 -5.72 -26.77 -21.91
C CYS A 136 -6.90 -26.02 -22.54
N THR A 137 -8.11 -26.55 -22.44
CA THR A 137 -9.34 -25.95 -22.99
C THR A 137 -9.90 -24.79 -22.15
N ALA A 138 -9.08 -24.15 -21.31
CA ALA A 138 -9.54 -23.17 -20.31
C ALA A 138 -8.64 -21.93 -20.20
N ALA A 139 -8.28 -21.30 -21.33
CA ALA A 139 -7.48 -20.07 -21.33
C ALA A 139 -8.10 -18.92 -20.49
N LYS A 140 -9.43 -18.91 -20.34
CA LYS A 140 -10.16 -17.96 -19.50
C LYS A 140 -9.93 -18.20 -18.00
N ASP A 141 -10.00 -19.45 -17.55
CA ASP A 141 -9.82 -19.82 -16.14
C ASP A 141 -8.40 -19.52 -15.63
N VAL A 142 -7.39 -19.61 -16.52
CA VAL A 142 -5.99 -19.28 -16.19
C VAL A 142 -5.77 -17.77 -16.07
N ALA A 143 -6.39 -16.97 -16.95
CA ALA A 143 -6.29 -15.51 -16.91
C ALA A 143 -6.95 -14.95 -15.63
N ASP A 144 -8.12 -15.47 -15.26
CA ASP A 144 -8.83 -15.08 -14.03
C ASP A 144 -8.00 -15.43 -12.78
N LEU A 145 -7.33 -16.59 -12.77
CA LEU A 145 -6.46 -16.99 -11.66
C LEU A 145 -5.25 -16.05 -11.48
N PHE A 146 -4.66 -15.58 -12.58
CA PHE A 146 -3.52 -14.66 -12.53
C PHE A 146 -3.92 -13.29 -11.99
N SER A 147 -5.08 -12.78 -12.41
CA SER A 147 -5.67 -11.55 -11.87
C SER A 147 -5.88 -11.64 -10.35
N ILE A 148 -6.51 -12.74 -9.88
CA ILE A 148 -6.76 -12.97 -8.45
C ILE A 148 -5.44 -13.04 -7.68
N ALA A 149 -4.43 -13.74 -8.21
CA ALA A 149 -3.14 -13.86 -7.55
C ALA A 149 -2.41 -12.52 -7.42
N ALA A 150 -2.45 -11.69 -8.47
CA ALA A 150 -1.82 -10.37 -8.50
C ALA A 150 -2.48 -9.41 -7.49
N GLU A 151 -3.82 -9.36 -7.46
CA GLU A 151 -4.55 -8.55 -6.48
C GLU A 151 -4.38 -9.07 -5.06
N ALA A 152 -4.33 -10.39 -4.85
CA ALA A 152 -4.10 -10.98 -3.53
C ALA A 152 -2.71 -10.64 -2.99
N PHE A 153 -1.68 -10.64 -3.86
CA PHE A 153 -0.34 -10.21 -3.50
C PHE A 153 -0.30 -8.72 -3.15
N GLY A 154 -0.92 -7.87 -3.97
CA GLY A 154 -1.03 -6.44 -3.67
C GLY A 154 -1.80 -6.17 -2.39
N GLY A 155 -2.91 -6.88 -2.15
CA GLY A 155 -3.67 -6.80 -0.90
C GLY A 155 -2.85 -7.22 0.31
N TYR A 156 -2.13 -8.33 0.24
CA TYR A 156 -1.22 -8.77 1.29
C TYR A 156 -0.16 -7.70 1.63
N SER A 157 0.48 -7.12 0.62
CA SER A 157 1.52 -6.09 0.82
C SER A 157 0.98 -4.78 1.42
N LEU A 158 -0.31 -4.49 1.25
CA LEU A 158 -0.95 -3.31 1.81
C LEU A 158 -1.40 -3.45 3.27
N VAL A 159 -1.53 -4.67 3.80
CA VAL A 159 -2.10 -4.89 5.14
C VAL A 159 -1.39 -4.06 6.21
N TRP A 160 -0.05 -4.09 6.21
CA TRP A 160 0.72 -3.35 7.20
C TRP A 160 0.70 -1.83 6.99
N PRO A 161 1.00 -1.29 5.78
CA PRO A 161 0.89 0.15 5.51
C PRO A 161 -0.48 0.74 5.84
N LEU A 162 -1.57 0.06 5.47
CA LEU A 162 -2.93 0.52 5.78
C LEU A 162 -3.19 0.53 7.30
N TYR A 163 -2.76 -0.51 8.01
CA TYR A 163 -2.91 -0.57 9.46
C TYR A 163 -2.14 0.57 10.15
N VAL A 164 -0.89 0.81 9.76
CA VAL A 164 -0.07 1.89 10.32
C VAL A 164 -0.70 3.25 10.03
N ALA A 165 -1.12 3.49 8.80
CA ALA A 165 -1.75 4.73 8.38
C ALA A 165 -3.05 4.99 9.15
N ALA A 166 -3.93 3.98 9.29
CA ALA A 166 -5.20 4.11 9.99
C ALA A 166 -5.03 4.37 11.50
N ASN A 167 -3.91 3.93 12.09
CA ASN A 167 -3.60 4.11 13.50
C ASN A 167 -2.69 5.31 13.81
N ALA A 168 -2.40 6.16 12.82
CA ALA A 168 -1.72 7.43 13.06
C ALA A 168 -2.70 8.45 13.67
N GLU A 169 -2.39 8.95 14.86
CA GLU A 169 -3.29 9.74 15.71
C GLU A 169 -3.78 11.04 15.05
N THR A 170 -3.00 11.58 14.11
CA THR A 170 -3.25 12.85 13.42
C THR A 170 -4.15 12.71 12.20
N VAL A 171 -4.40 11.49 11.72
CA VAL A 171 -5.13 11.22 10.48
C VAL A 171 -6.62 11.50 10.66
N PRO A 172 -7.32 12.22 9.76
CA PRO A 172 -8.75 12.48 9.88
C PRO A 172 -9.59 11.20 10.00
N GLN A 173 -10.66 11.24 10.80
CA GLN A 173 -11.51 10.05 11.07
C GLN A 173 -12.06 9.43 9.78
N ALA A 174 -12.52 10.23 8.82
CA ALA A 174 -13.05 9.71 7.56
C ALA A 174 -12.01 8.90 6.76
N GLN A 175 -10.75 9.34 6.77
CA GLN A 175 -9.66 8.61 6.12
C GLN A 175 -9.31 7.34 6.88
N ARG A 176 -9.33 7.37 8.23
CA ARG A 176 -9.17 6.16 9.05
C ARG A 176 -10.26 5.13 8.74
N ASP A 177 -11.51 5.56 8.66
CA ASP A 177 -12.65 4.68 8.36
C ASP A 177 -12.51 4.07 6.97
N TRP A 178 -12.09 4.85 5.98
CA TRP A 178 -11.78 4.35 4.64
C TRP A 178 -10.61 3.34 4.65
N LEU A 179 -9.50 3.65 5.33
CA LEU A 179 -8.34 2.75 5.44
C LEU A 179 -8.71 1.41 6.11
N PHE A 180 -9.49 1.44 7.19
CA PHE A 180 -10.02 0.24 7.83
C PHE A 180 -11.02 -0.50 6.95
N GLY A 181 -11.84 0.22 6.17
CA GLY A 181 -12.68 -0.36 5.12
C GLY A 181 -11.87 -1.14 4.11
N ARG A 182 -10.76 -0.57 3.61
CA ARG A 182 -9.86 -1.25 2.69
C ARG A 182 -9.23 -2.50 3.30
N LEU A 183 -8.83 -2.45 4.57
CA LEU A 183 -8.37 -3.64 5.31
C LEU A 183 -9.46 -4.72 5.41
N SER A 184 -10.72 -4.33 5.66
CA SER A 184 -11.86 -5.24 5.69
C SER A 184 -12.05 -5.91 4.32
N VAL A 185 -12.04 -5.12 3.23
CA VAL A 185 -12.14 -5.64 1.86
C VAL A 185 -11.01 -6.62 1.54
N ILE A 186 -9.77 -6.32 1.94
CA ILE A 186 -8.64 -7.25 1.75
C ILE A 186 -8.90 -8.56 2.51
N GLY A 187 -9.33 -8.46 3.76
CA GLY A 187 -9.65 -9.61 4.60
C GLY A 187 -10.81 -10.46 4.08
N THR A 188 -11.82 -9.86 3.46
CA THR A 188 -12.98 -10.60 2.91
C THR A 188 -12.74 -11.13 1.50
N LYS A 189 -12.06 -10.36 0.64
CA LYS A 189 -11.82 -10.69 -0.77
C LYS A 189 -10.67 -11.68 -0.95
N PHE A 190 -9.59 -11.51 -0.19
CA PHE A 190 -8.36 -12.32 -0.29
C PHE A 190 -8.05 -13.12 0.98
N GLY A 191 -8.95 -13.09 1.97
CA GLY A 191 -8.82 -13.85 3.20
C GLY A 191 -8.49 -15.30 2.92
N LEU A 192 -7.30 -15.71 3.36
CA LEU A 192 -6.87 -17.09 3.28
C LEU A 192 -7.66 -17.88 4.32
N SER A 193 -8.50 -18.82 3.88
CA SER A 193 -8.97 -19.87 4.78
C SER A 193 -7.76 -20.56 5.43
N SER A 194 -7.91 -21.10 6.64
CA SER A 194 -6.84 -21.82 7.32
C SER A 194 -6.22 -22.93 6.45
N ALA A 195 -7.03 -23.52 5.56
CA ALA A 195 -6.57 -24.50 4.57
C ALA A 195 -5.65 -23.89 3.50
N GLN A 196 -5.96 -22.69 3.00
CA GLN A 196 -5.13 -21.98 2.01
C GLN A 196 -3.81 -21.49 2.61
N VAL A 197 -3.82 -20.98 3.85
CA VAL A 197 -2.59 -20.63 4.58
C VAL A 197 -1.67 -21.85 4.69
N LEU A 198 -2.23 -23.01 5.06
CA LEU A 198 -1.48 -24.25 5.21
C LEU A 198 -0.87 -24.74 3.88
N VAL A 199 -1.59 -24.58 2.76
CA VAL A 199 -1.09 -24.92 1.42
C VAL A 199 0.05 -23.99 1.00
N LEU A 200 -0.08 -22.69 1.23
CA LEU A 200 0.95 -21.71 0.88
C LEU A 200 2.20 -21.86 1.75
N ALA A 201 2.05 -22.13 3.05
CA ALA A 201 3.16 -22.44 3.96
C ALA A 201 3.90 -23.72 3.56
N ARG A 202 3.17 -24.77 3.16
CA ARG A 202 3.76 -26.03 2.65
C ARG A 202 4.50 -25.85 1.33
N ARG A 203 4.18 -24.82 0.55
CA ARG A 203 4.80 -24.51 -0.74
C ARG A 203 5.90 -23.43 -0.65
N HIS A 204 6.24 -22.98 0.56
CA HIS A 204 7.19 -21.90 0.84
C HIS A 204 6.84 -20.54 0.18
N ILE A 205 5.58 -20.33 -0.20
CA ILE A 205 5.16 -19.13 -0.95
C ILE A 205 5.07 -17.89 -0.03
N LEU A 206 4.80 -18.08 1.27
CA LEU A 206 4.68 -16.98 2.26
C LEU A 206 5.98 -16.65 3.01
N THR A 207 7.00 -17.50 2.89
CA THR A 207 8.23 -17.41 3.71
C THR A 207 9.44 -16.91 2.94
N CYS A 208 9.29 -16.58 1.67
CA CYS A 208 10.37 -16.03 0.87
C CYS A 208 10.24 -14.50 0.84
N GLY A 209 11.01 -13.83 1.71
CA GLY A 209 11.42 -12.46 1.44
C GLY A 209 12.19 -12.38 0.11
N PRO A 210 12.49 -11.16 -0.40
CA PRO A 210 13.16 -11.01 -1.68
C PRO A 210 14.46 -11.83 -1.72
N MET A 211 14.52 -12.77 -2.66
CA MET A 211 15.75 -13.45 -3.03
C MET A 211 16.51 -12.51 -3.96
N PHE A 212 17.44 -11.74 -3.40
CA PHE A 212 18.44 -11.05 -4.20
C PHE A 212 19.47 -12.09 -4.72
N PRO A 213 20.02 -11.90 -5.94
CA PRO A 213 21.02 -12.80 -6.51
C PRO A 213 22.31 -12.88 -5.69
#